data_AF-A0A5N7BIP6-F1
#
_entry.id   AF-A0A5N7BIP6-F1
#
_cell.length_a   1.000
_cell.length_b   1.000
_cell.length_c   1.000
_cell.angle_alpha   90.00
_cell.angle_beta   90.00
_cell.angle_gamma   90.00
#
_symmetry.space_group_name_H-M   'P 1'
#
loop_
_entity.id
_entity.type
_entity.pdbx_description
1 polymer ?
#
loop_
_entity_poly.entity_id
_entity_poly.type
_entity_poly.pdbx_seq_one_letter_code
_entity_poly.pdbx_strand_id
1 'polypeptide(L)'
;MQALDGHPIYSHFLFPNKVLQSLPHGPLASDNDLWAEMECGSEAAVPETARIRLRNRMPPAAPCTFTHNDLTNVNIMVGNRPVPGVTDWEMSGYFPVWWEYVCTSIPDSEEDREWKTLLRKHMPDHSAAREFWLDDYYLCNDLKHQRARKFIAEAEVECL
;
A
#
# COMPACT_ATOMS: atom_id res chain seq x y z
N MET A 1 -8.50 -9.84 -3.96
CA MET A 1 -7.29 -9.33 -4.61
C MET A 1 -6.64 -10.41 -5.44
N GLN A 2 -6.35 -10.14 -6.70
CA GLN A 2 -5.88 -11.12 -7.69
C GLN A 2 -5.46 -10.40 -8.98
N ALA A 3 -4.69 -11.06 -9.83
CA ALA A 3 -4.44 -10.63 -11.19
C ALA A 3 -5.75 -10.67 -12.03
N LEU A 4 -5.71 -10.10 -13.23
CA LEU A 4 -6.87 -9.99 -14.12
C LEU A 4 -7.54 -11.35 -14.41
N ASP A 5 -6.75 -12.42 -14.46
CA ASP A 5 -7.16 -13.79 -14.76
C ASP A 5 -7.33 -14.68 -13.51
N GLY A 6 -7.34 -14.08 -12.32
CA GLY A 6 -7.52 -14.79 -11.05
C GLY A 6 -6.26 -15.42 -10.47
N HIS A 7 -5.08 -15.16 -11.04
CA HIS A 7 -3.81 -15.58 -10.46
C HIS A 7 -3.38 -14.68 -9.29
N PRO A 8 -2.35 -15.08 -8.53
CA PRO A 8 -1.74 -14.21 -7.53
C PRO A 8 -1.19 -12.89 -8.10
N ILE A 9 -0.98 -11.91 -7.23
CA ILE A 9 -0.38 -10.60 -7.56
C ILE A 9 1.02 -10.45 -6.97
N TYR A 10 1.78 -9.49 -7.47
CA TYR A 10 3.06 -9.06 -6.89
C TYR A 10 2.97 -7.61 -6.43
N SER A 11 3.47 -7.31 -5.24
CA SER A 11 3.62 -5.93 -4.77
C SER A 11 4.65 -5.84 -3.65
N HIS A 12 5.79 -5.23 -3.94
CA HIS A 12 6.86 -5.03 -2.96
C HIS A 12 6.47 -4.06 -1.84
N PHE A 13 5.57 -3.12 -2.13
CA PHE A 13 5.19 -2.08 -1.17
C PHE A 13 3.97 -2.44 -0.34
N LEU A 14 3.04 -3.25 -0.86
CA LEU A 14 1.93 -3.75 -0.05
C LEU A 14 2.37 -4.89 0.89
N PHE A 15 3.42 -5.64 0.49
CA PHE A 15 3.94 -6.79 1.23
C PHE A 15 5.45 -6.64 1.53
N PRO A 16 5.86 -5.64 2.35
CA PRO A 16 7.26 -5.24 2.49
C PRO A 16 8.19 -6.33 3.06
N ASN A 17 7.70 -7.25 3.89
CA ASN A 17 8.54 -8.29 4.51
C ASN A 17 8.86 -9.48 3.58
N LYS A 18 8.26 -9.51 2.39
CA LYS A 18 8.43 -10.60 1.41
C LYS A 18 9.25 -10.17 0.18
N VAL A 19 9.83 -8.95 0.22
CA VAL A 19 10.62 -8.35 -0.88
C VAL A 19 11.81 -9.22 -1.30
N LEU A 20 12.48 -9.90 -0.36
CA LEU A 20 13.61 -10.79 -0.68
C LEU A 20 13.20 -12.11 -1.34
N GLN A 21 11.91 -12.47 -1.31
CA GLN A 21 11.44 -13.78 -1.76
C GLN A 21 10.69 -13.71 -3.10
N SER A 22 10.40 -12.50 -3.63
CA SER A 22 9.62 -12.29 -4.86
C SER A 22 8.41 -13.23 -4.95
N LEU A 23 7.69 -13.38 -3.84
CA LEU A 23 6.60 -14.34 -3.76
C LEU A 23 5.31 -13.74 -4.33
N PRO A 24 4.55 -14.52 -5.11
CA PRO A 24 3.18 -14.16 -5.46
C PRO A 24 2.27 -14.16 -4.21
N HIS A 25 1.27 -13.27 -4.19
CA HIS A 25 0.31 -13.15 -3.10
C HIS A 25 -1.13 -13.40 -3.56
N GLY A 26 -1.85 -14.20 -2.79
CA GLY A 26 -3.26 -14.49 -3.05
C GLY A 26 -3.51 -15.59 -4.08
N PRO A 27 -4.73 -15.65 -4.66
CA PRO A 27 -5.84 -14.70 -4.47
C PRO A 27 -6.25 -14.52 -3.01
N LEU A 28 -6.54 -13.28 -2.62
CA LEU A 28 -6.97 -12.93 -1.26
C LEU A 28 -8.46 -12.60 -1.29
N ALA A 29 -9.27 -13.29 -0.49
CA ALA A 29 -10.72 -13.21 -0.54
C ALA A 29 -11.32 -12.25 0.50
N SER A 30 -10.55 -11.90 1.54
CA SER A 30 -11.03 -11.10 2.67
C SER A 30 -9.96 -10.14 3.22
N ASP A 31 -10.41 -9.18 4.03
CA ASP A 31 -9.51 -8.29 4.79
C ASP A 31 -8.62 -9.07 5.75
N ASN A 32 -9.08 -10.22 6.26
CA ASN A 32 -8.26 -11.09 7.10
C ASN A 32 -7.13 -11.77 6.31
N ASP A 33 -7.39 -12.21 5.07
CA ASP A 33 -6.36 -12.78 4.20
C ASP A 33 -5.32 -11.73 3.83
N LEU A 34 -5.78 -10.51 3.52
CA LEU A 34 -4.90 -9.37 3.27
C LEU A 34 -4.07 -9.03 4.50
N TRP A 35 -4.68 -8.91 5.66
CA TRP A 35 -3.95 -8.66 6.90
C TRP A 35 -2.90 -9.74 7.17
N ALA A 36 -3.23 -11.03 7.01
CA ALA A 36 -2.28 -12.12 7.23
C ALA A 36 -1.07 -12.07 6.29
N GLU A 37 -1.25 -11.55 5.07
CA GLU A 37 -0.15 -11.34 4.11
C GLU A 37 0.67 -10.07 4.39
N MET A 38 0.02 -8.99 4.84
CA MET A 38 0.66 -7.71 5.18
C MET A 38 1.41 -7.79 6.51
N GLU A 39 0.82 -8.47 7.50
CA GLU A 39 1.28 -8.45 8.87
C GLU A 39 2.75 -8.86 8.95
N CYS A 40 3.51 -7.99 9.58
CA CYS A 40 4.96 -8.08 9.58
C CYS A 40 5.42 -9.25 10.44
N GLY A 41 5.78 -10.33 9.74
CA GLY A 41 6.20 -11.61 10.33
C GLY A 41 7.68 -11.72 10.66
N SER A 42 8.43 -10.62 10.80
CA SER A 42 9.76 -10.70 11.42
C SER A 42 9.61 -10.72 12.95
N GLU A 43 9.36 -11.94 13.43
CA GLU A 43 9.09 -12.33 14.81
C GLU A 43 9.97 -11.57 15.83
N ALA A 44 9.32 -10.82 16.73
CA ALA A 44 9.83 -10.20 17.98
C ALA A 44 10.18 -8.70 18.02
N ALA A 45 10.18 -7.96 16.89
CA ALA A 45 10.61 -6.55 16.95
C ALA A 45 9.46 -5.53 17.15
N VAL A 46 8.24 -5.82 16.64
CA VAL A 46 7.06 -4.96 16.81
C VAL A 46 6.22 -5.45 18.00
N PRO A 47 5.94 -4.62 19.02
CA PRO A 47 5.11 -5.00 20.17
C PRO A 47 3.69 -5.41 19.79
N GLU A 48 3.12 -6.38 20.52
CA GLU A 48 1.78 -6.91 20.27
C GLU A 48 0.69 -5.85 20.24
N THR A 49 0.74 -4.92 21.20
CA THR A 49 -0.20 -3.81 21.31
C THR A 49 -0.19 -2.95 20.05
N ALA A 50 0.99 -2.73 19.46
CA ALA A 50 1.13 -2.00 18.20
C ALA A 50 0.55 -2.78 17.02
N ARG A 51 0.76 -4.11 16.95
CA ARG A 51 0.16 -4.95 15.89
C ARG A 51 -1.37 -4.92 15.94
N ILE A 52 -1.95 -5.10 17.14
CA ILE A 52 -3.41 -5.03 17.36
C ILE A 52 -3.95 -3.66 16.96
N ARG A 53 -3.29 -2.58 17.41
CA ARG A 53 -3.68 -1.21 17.05
C ARG A 53 -3.62 -0.98 15.54
N LEU A 54 -2.58 -1.47 14.88
CA LEU A 54 -2.43 -1.35 13.42
C LEU A 54 -3.54 -2.11 12.68
N ARG A 55 -3.83 -3.36 13.09
CA ARG A 55 -4.94 -4.15 12.54
C ARG A 55 -6.28 -3.43 12.68
N ASN A 56 -6.55 -2.84 13.83
CA ASN A 56 -7.80 -2.11 14.09
C ASN A 56 -7.94 -0.84 13.22
N ARG A 57 -6.84 -0.33 12.68
CA ARG A 57 -6.81 0.84 11.79
C ARG A 57 -6.80 0.47 10.31
N MET A 58 -6.73 -0.82 9.97
CA MET A 58 -6.75 -1.27 8.59
C MET A 58 -8.11 -0.93 7.92
N PRO A 59 -8.11 -0.15 6.84
CA PRO A 59 -9.34 0.14 6.11
C PRO A 59 -9.87 -1.09 5.38
N PRO A 60 -11.19 -1.21 5.17
CA PRO A 60 -11.76 -2.28 4.35
C PRO A 60 -11.12 -2.31 2.96
N ALA A 61 -10.74 -3.50 2.48
CA ALA A 61 -10.12 -3.62 1.16
C ALA A 61 -11.16 -3.59 0.03
N ALA A 62 -12.38 -4.05 0.30
CA ALA A 62 -13.42 -4.21 -0.69
C ALA A 62 -14.12 -2.88 -1.06
N PRO A 63 -14.63 -2.74 -2.29
CA PRO A 63 -14.41 -3.65 -3.41
C PRO A 63 -12.98 -3.54 -3.93
N CYS A 64 -12.37 -4.64 -4.36
CA CYS A 64 -11.09 -4.52 -5.04
C CYS A 64 -11.27 -3.77 -6.37
N THR A 65 -10.39 -2.82 -6.65
CA THR A 65 -10.38 -2.05 -7.88
C THR A 65 -9.18 -2.44 -8.73
N PHE A 66 -9.30 -2.28 -10.05
CA PHE A 66 -8.17 -2.50 -10.94
C PHE A 66 -7.18 -1.35 -10.76
N THR A 67 -6.03 -1.66 -10.19
CA THR A 67 -4.96 -0.73 -9.80
C THR A 67 -3.78 -0.93 -10.75
N HIS A 68 -3.22 0.18 -11.21
CA HIS A 68 -2.05 0.22 -12.09
C HIS A 68 -0.77 -0.15 -11.33
N ASN A 69 -0.67 0.24 -10.05
CA ASN A 69 0.50 0.14 -9.18
C ASN A 69 1.68 1.05 -9.54
N ASP A 70 1.84 1.38 -10.82
CA ASP A 70 2.94 2.24 -11.30
C ASP A 70 2.48 3.49 -12.07
N LEU A 71 1.49 4.21 -11.54
CA LEU A 71 0.89 5.35 -12.26
C LEU A 71 1.78 6.61 -12.16
N THR A 72 2.97 6.52 -12.74
CA THR A 72 3.96 7.58 -12.81
C THR A 72 3.71 8.51 -14.00
N ASN A 73 4.36 9.67 -14.00
CA ASN A 73 4.27 10.63 -15.11
C ASN A 73 4.81 10.07 -16.43
N VAL A 74 5.76 9.13 -16.40
CA VAL A 74 6.37 8.54 -17.61
C VAL A 74 5.47 7.49 -18.26
N ASN A 75 4.53 6.92 -17.51
CA ASN A 75 3.56 5.92 -18.00
C ASN A 75 2.28 6.55 -18.59
N ILE A 76 2.25 7.88 -18.74
CA ILE A 76 1.12 8.63 -19.29
C ILE A 76 1.52 9.30 -20.60
N MET A 77 0.96 8.80 -21.70
CA MET A 77 1.15 9.37 -23.03
C MET A 77 0.09 10.43 -23.31
N VAL A 78 0.54 11.69 -23.34
CA VAL A 78 -0.30 12.84 -23.72
C VAL A 78 -0.17 13.10 -25.22
N GLY A 79 -1.31 13.23 -25.90
CA GLY A 79 -1.36 13.59 -27.32
C GLY A 79 -2.59 14.44 -27.63
N ASN A 80 -2.89 14.67 -28.91
CA ASN A 80 -4.03 15.48 -29.34
C ASN A 80 -5.41 14.80 -29.13
N ARG A 81 -5.51 13.82 -28.23
CA ARG A 81 -6.75 13.09 -27.94
C ARG A 81 -7.31 13.50 -26.58
N PRO A 82 -8.63 13.42 -26.37
CA PRO A 82 -9.24 13.79 -25.09
C PRO A 82 -8.84 12.90 -23.91
N VAL A 83 -8.42 11.66 -24.17
CA VAL A 83 -8.02 10.69 -23.14
C VAL A 83 -6.54 10.33 -23.35
N PRO A 84 -5.67 10.53 -22.34
CA PRO A 84 -4.28 10.10 -22.43
C PRO A 84 -4.20 8.57 -22.49
N GLY A 85 -3.17 8.06 -23.17
CA GLY A 85 -2.84 6.63 -23.10
C GLY A 85 -2.11 6.32 -21.80
N VAL A 86 -2.41 5.19 -21.18
CA VAL A 86 -1.68 4.68 -20.01
C VAL A 86 -0.99 3.37 -20.41
N THR A 87 0.31 3.26 -20.12
CA THR A 87 1.17 2.12 -20.47
C THR A 87 1.76 1.48 -19.22
N ASP A 88 2.46 0.37 -19.39
CA ASP A 88 3.19 -0.32 -18.33
C ASP A 88 2.33 -0.98 -17.24
N TRP A 89 1.42 -1.85 -17.69
CA TRP A 89 0.45 -2.54 -16.84
C TRP A 89 0.99 -3.82 -16.19
N GLU A 90 2.30 -4.08 -16.21
CA GLU A 90 2.88 -5.35 -15.77
C GLU A 90 2.71 -5.64 -14.26
N MET A 91 2.53 -4.59 -13.46
CA MET A 91 2.23 -4.69 -12.03
C MET A 91 0.74 -4.53 -11.72
N SER A 92 -0.13 -4.46 -12.73
CA SER A 92 -1.55 -4.21 -12.51
C SER A 92 -2.31 -5.43 -11.97
N GLY A 93 -3.39 -5.17 -11.25
CA GLY A 93 -4.25 -6.22 -10.71
C GLY A 93 -5.42 -5.64 -9.92
N TYR A 94 -6.21 -6.51 -9.31
CA TYR A 94 -7.26 -6.13 -8.38
C TYR A 94 -6.69 -6.01 -6.96
N PHE A 95 -6.58 -4.78 -6.48
CA PHE A 95 -6.02 -4.40 -5.18
C PHE A 95 -7.10 -3.76 -4.30
N PRO A 96 -6.82 -3.48 -3.01
CA PRO A 96 -7.76 -2.73 -2.18
C PRO A 96 -8.19 -1.43 -2.84
N VAL A 97 -9.45 -1.01 -2.66
CA VAL A 97 -10.01 0.21 -3.29
C VAL A 97 -9.12 1.45 -3.12
N TRP A 98 -8.41 1.51 -2.00
CA TRP A 98 -7.56 2.61 -1.58
C TRP A 98 -6.11 2.52 -2.08
N TRP A 99 -5.70 1.42 -2.72
CA TRP A 99 -4.28 1.13 -2.95
C TRP A 99 -3.61 2.07 -3.95
N GLU A 100 -4.25 2.37 -5.09
CA GLU A 100 -3.71 3.36 -6.05
C GLU A 100 -3.46 4.73 -5.39
N TYR A 101 -4.36 5.15 -4.49
CA TYR A 101 -4.19 6.39 -3.73
C TYR A 101 -2.96 6.32 -2.82
N VAL A 102 -2.74 5.17 -2.17
CA VAL A 102 -1.56 4.95 -1.32
C VAL A 102 -0.26 4.96 -2.14
N CYS A 103 -0.25 4.34 -3.33
CA CYS A 103 0.90 4.33 -4.25
C CYS A 103 1.41 5.73 -4.60
N THR A 104 0.56 6.76 -4.55
CA THR A 104 1.01 8.16 -4.71
C THR A 104 2.03 8.61 -3.65
N SER A 105 2.26 7.83 -2.59
CA SER A 105 3.26 8.09 -1.54
C SER A 105 4.64 7.51 -1.85
N ILE A 106 4.77 6.81 -2.98
CA ILE A 106 5.93 6.01 -3.35
C ILE A 106 6.46 6.56 -4.68
N PRO A 107 7.28 7.63 -4.67
CA PRO A 107 7.77 8.23 -5.89
C PRO A 107 9.07 7.59 -6.39
N ASP A 108 9.25 7.50 -7.71
CA ASP A 108 10.49 7.02 -8.32
C ASP A 108 11.49 8.15 -8.63
N SER A 109 10.99 9.39 -8.74
CA SER A 109 11.80 10.58 -8.97
C SER A 109 11.22 11.82 -8.29
N GLU A 110 11.95 12.94 -8.37
CA GLU A 110 11.47 14.24 -7.89
C GLU A 110 10.21 14.67 -8.63
N GLU A 111 10.22 14.54 -9.96
CA GLU A 111 9.13 14.86 -10.88
C GLU A 111 7.91 13.95 -10.65
N ASP A 112 8.14 12.65 -10.45
CA ASP A 112 7.06 11.71 -10.15
C ASP A 112 6.39 12.03 -8.80
N ARG A 113 7.15 12.50 -7.80
CA ARG A 113 6.55 12.95 -6.53
C ARG A 113 5.68 14.20 -6.71
N GLU A 114 6.10 15.15 -7.53
CA GLU A 114 5.27 16.32 -7.86
C GLU A 114 3.99 15.90 -8.59
N TRP A 115 4.12 15.01 -9.57
CA TRP A 115 3.00 14.40 -10.28
C TRP A 115 2.04 13.68 -9.31
N LYS A 116 2.53 12.74 -8.50
CA LYS A 116 1.71 11.99 -7.53
C LYS A 116 1.07 12.90 -6.48
N THR A 117 1.72 14.01 -6.11
CA THR A 117 1.14 15.04 -5.24
C THR A 117 -0.03 15.76 -5.90
N LEU A 118 0.05 16.05 -7.20
CA LEU A 118 -1.06 16.61 -7.97
C LEU A 118 -2.17 15.59 -8.18
N LEU A 119 -1.82 14.38 -8.65
CA LEU A 119 -2.75 13.27 -8.91
C LEU A 119 -3.64 13.02 -7.70
N ARG A 120 -3.05 12.95 -6.50
CA ARG A 120 -3.78 12.71 -5.25
C ARG A 120 -4.92 13.71 -4.99
N LYS A 121 -4.79 14.97 -5.42
CA LYS A 121 -5.84 16.01 -5.27
C LYS A 121 -7.08 15.72 -6.13
N HIS A 122 -6.93 14.86 -7.13
CA HIS A 122 -7.98 14.49 -8.09
C HIS A 122 -8.52 13.07 -7.87
N MET A 123 -8.07 12.38 -6.82
CA MET A 123 -8.54 11.04 -6.45
C MET A 123 -9.57 11.11 -5.32
N PRO A 124 -10.44 10.09 -5.16
CA PRO A 124 -11.22 9.92 -3.94
C PRO A 124 -10.31 9.90 -2.71
N ASP A 125 -10.78 10.51 -1.61
CA ASP A 125 -9.97 10.60 -0.40
C ASP A 125 -9.82 9.24 0.27
N HIS A 126 -8.58 8.75 0.29
CA HIS A 126 -8.17 7.58 1.07
C HIS A 126 -7.00 7.94 2.01
N SER A 127 -6.99 9.16 2.54
CA SER A 127 -5.98 9.65 3.49
C SER A 127 -5.79 8.73 4.70
N ALA A 128 -6.87 8.19 5.28
CA ALA A 128 -6.78 7.24 6.38
C ALA A 128 -6.02 5.96 6.01
N ALA A 129 -6.26 5.43 4.80
CA ALA A 129 -5.55 4.25 4.29
C ALA A 129 -4.06 4.53 4.05
N ARG A 130 -3.75 5.73 3.56
CA ARG A 130 -2.37 6.19 3.41
C ARG A 130 -1.65 6.28 4.74
N GLU A 131 -2.28 6.85 5.78
CA GLU A 131 -1.65 6.94 7.10
C GLU A 131 -1.50 5.56 7.75
N PHE A 132 -2.47 4.65 7.56
CA PHE A 132 -2.35 3.24 7.95
C PHE A 132 -1.13 2.57 7.29
N TRP A 133 -1.01 2.67 5.95
CA TRP A 133 0.10 2.04 5.23
C TRP A 133 1.46 2.66 5.59
N LEU A 134 1.54 3.97 5.82
CA LEU A 134 2.79 4.58 6.29
C LEU A 134 3.18 4.07 7.68
N ASP A 135 2.22 3.89 8.59
CA ASP A 135 2.48 3.31 9.91
C ASP A 135 3.02 1.87 9.77
N ASP A 136 2.34 1.04 8.97
CA ASP A 136 2.78 -0.33 8.64
C ASP A 136 4.19 -0.34 8.03
N TYR A 137 4.41 0.42 6.96
CA TYR A 137 5.70 0.49 6.25
C TYR A 137 6.87 0.80 7.19
N TYR A 138 6.75 1.81 8.07
CA TYR A 138 7.84 2.15 8.99
C TYR A 138 7.98 1.15 10.14
N LEU A 139 6.89 0.56 10.64
CA LEU A 139 6.98 -0.51 11.64
C LEU A 139 7.78 -1.71 11.11
N CYS A 140 7.71 -1.97 9.80
CA CYS A 140 8.30 -3.15 9.20
C CYS A 140 9.69 -2.91 8.61
N ASN A 141 10.00 -1.67 8.19
CA ASN A 141 11.28 -1.33 7.56
C ASN A 141 12.22 -0.50 8.44
N ASP A 142 11.71 0.31 9.38
CA ASP A 142 12.55 1.16 10.24
C ASP A 142 11.89 1.52 11.59
N LEU A 143 12.05 0.62 12.56
CA LEU A 143 11.58 0.83 13.94
C LEU A 143 12.21 2.04 14.65
N LYS A 144 13.36 2.55 14.17
CA LYS A 144 14.01 3.73 14.75
C LYS A 144 13.39 5.02 14.22
N HIS A 145 12.66 4.96 13.11
CA HIS A 145 11.95 6.10 12.55
C HIS A 145 10.97 6.70 13.56
N GLN A 146 10.88 8.03 13.61
CA GLN A 146 10.05 8.73 14.59
C GLN A 146 8.58 8.29 14.53
N ARG A 147 8.09 7.98 13.32
CA ARG A 147 6.71 7.50 13.11
C ARG A 147 6.45 6.16 13.79
N ALA A 148 7.33 5.17 13.57
CA ALA A 148 7.22 3.86 14.21
C ALA A 148 7.30 3.98 15.75
N ARG A 149 8.28 4.74 16.26
CA ARG A 149 8.45 4.97 17.71
C ARG A 149 7.22 5.62 18.34
N LYS A 150 6.65 6.64 17.69
CA LYS A 150 5.44 7.32 18.15
C LYS A 150 4.25 6.37 18.16
N PHE A 151 4.06 5.59 17.10
CA PHE A 151 2.95 4.64 17.00
C PHE A 151 3.01 3.57 18.11
N ILE A 152 4.19 3.03 18.40
CA ILE A 152 4.41 2.06 19.47
C ILE A 152 4.07 2.65 20.84
N ALA A 153 4.58 3.84 21.15
CA ALA A 153 4.32 4.51 22.43
C ALA A 153 2.82 4.79 22.64
N GLU A 154 2.09 5.19 21.59
CA GLU A 154 0.64 5.38 21.65
C GLU A 154 -0.10 4.07 21.93
N ALA A 155 0.31 2.96 21.32
CA ALA A 155 -0.31 1.66 21.52
C ALA A 155 -0.14 1.11 22.94
N GLU A 156 1.00 1.40 23.59
CA GLU A 156 1.25 1.02 24.98
C GLU A 156 0.35 1.78 25.96
N VAL A 157 0.08 3.07 25.69
CA VAL A 157 -0.81 3.90 26.53
C VAL A 157 -2.28 3.48 26.37
N GLU A 158 -2.72 3.13 25.16
CA GLU A 158 -4.09 2.69 24.89
C GLU A 158 -4.44 1.33 25.54
N CYS A 159 -3.43 0.57 25.99
CA CYS A 159 -3.59 -0.73 26.65
C CYS A 159 -3.55 -0.66 28.19
N LEU A 160 -3.30 0.52 28.77
CA LEU A 160 -3.34 0.79 30.22
C LEU A 160 -4.71 1.34 30.64
#